data_AF-A0AAD7CXX1-F1
#
_entry.id   AF-A0AAD7CXX1-F1
#
_cell.length_a   1.000
_cell.length_b   1.000
_cell.length_c   1.000
_cell.angle_alpha   90.00
_cell.angle_beta   90.00
_cell.angle_gamma   90.00
#
_symmetry.space_group_name_H-M   'P 1'
#
loop_
_entity.id
_entity.type
_entity.pdbx_description
1 polymer ?
#
loop_
_entity_poly.entity_id
_entity_poly.type
_entity_poly.pdbx_seq_one_letter_code
_entity_poly.pdbx_strand_id
1 'polypeptide(L)'
;MVQDGNNLGADNLGLDLYKTLDHSKDFTRYLPSTDSAIFATALSRNIEIGDTRFSLVLLGRLLMFNMYSEILQAEGITEEHKRRWLLFQLMPQLPGDLSYDLFTDLKILAGKLEPDHAQDLIAVMFSKLRRIHGTQFRLFYVIDEAQIASRAHTSAFQQDGKGYPLLRQIIQTWITKSRPDETSFVVSGTDIPKDGFESAPFASSLRWSSDTGGFDNEDDHRRYISGFLTPAYVKSPAGQMHRSTDALLKALLLDGFRTSHELLNDYMETTTTYRPTDYDDDEPFRHPIDVKLLELNSNFFTNSPQLMSTIQRVLFHYLAAARHPSPFSEDLTPLVSAAFGRFIDGNLSHGRAHVPHPSRALARPTPESETDSSHNCLAILRHHRENFTSRFLTSFMAFYLIRAFDHGATLSKVFSFPDQLPVLNWVEQIAELLD
;
A
#
# COMPACT_ATOMS: atom_id res chain seq x y z
N MET A 1 5.47 13.60 11.22
CA MET A 1 4.01 13.69 11.14
C MET A 1 3.56 12.41 10.49
N VAL A 2 2.86 11.49 11.14
CA VAL A 2 2.45 10.24 10.49
C VAL A 2 0.94 10.12 10.62
N GLN A 3 0.27 9.70 9.56
CA GLN A 3 -1.14 9.30 9.57
C GLN A 3 -1.24 8.10 8.64
N ASP A 4 -1.74 6.98 9.15
CA ASP A 4 -1.92 5.75 8.40
C ASP A 4 -3.43 5.49 8.20
N GLY A 5 -3.79 4.94 7.03
CA GLY A 5 -5.14 4.50 6.68
C GLY A 5 -5.73 3.41 7.58
N ASN A 6 -4.95 2.80 8.45
CA ASN A 6 -5.37 1.75 9.39
C ASN A 6 -5.84 2.28 10.77
N ASN A 7 -6.28 3.53 10.87
CA ASN A 7 -6.59 4.23 12.14
C ASN A 7 -5.37 4.36 13.09
N LEU A 8 -4.15 4.26 12.56
CA LEU A 8 -2.93 4.56 13.28
C LEU A 8 -2.55 6.03 13.06
N GLY A 9 -2.22 6.71 14.15
CA GLY A 9 -1.92 8.13 14.18
C GLY A 9 -3.11 9.02 14.50
N ALA A 10 -2.85 10.33 14.51
CA ALA A 10 -3.87 11.33 14.79
C ALA A 10 -4.95 11.40 13.69
N ASP A 11 -6.22 11.37 14.11
CA ASP A 11 -7.40 11.48 13.24
C ASP A 11 -7.69 12.93 12.84
N ASN A 12 -6.90 13.89 13.34
CA ASN A 12 -7.18 15.31 13.13
C ASN A 12 -7.22 15.72 11.64
N LEU A 13 -6.40 15.07 10.80
CA LEU A 13 -6.43 15.22 9.35
C LEU A 13 -7.46 14.28 8.71
N GLY A 14 -7.63 13.05 9.20
CA GLY A 14 -8.62 12.07 8.72
C GLY A 14 -10.05 12.59 8.81
N LEU A 15 -10.36 13.28 9.90
CA LEU A 15 -11.64 13.96 10.11
C LEU A 15 -11.97 14.93 8.98
N ASP A 16 -11.00 15.72 8.50
CA ASP A 16 -11.18 16.63 7.35
C ASP A 16 -11.33 15.87 6.04
N LEU A 17 -10.54 14.83 5.82
CA LEU A 17 -10.60 14.01 4.60
C LEU A 17 -12.00 13.41 4.41
N TYR A 18 -12.60 12.88 5.48
CA TYR A 18 -13.81 12.05 5.39
C TYR A 18 -15.10 12.72 5.83
N LYS A 19 -15.05 13.72 6.71
CA LYS A 19 -16.25 14.25 7.36
C LYS A 19 -16.35 15.77 7.27
N THR A 20 -15.40 16.51 7.84
CA THR A 20 -15.63 17.94 8.12
C THR A 20 -15.61 18.86 6.91
N LEU A 21 -14.93 18.49 5.81
CA LEU A 21 -15.00 19.29 4.57
C LEU A 21 -16.40 19.28 3.97
N ASP A 22 -17.02 18.11 3.82
CA ASP A 22 -18.37 17.98 3.25
C ASP A 22 -19.47 18.69 4.08
N HIS A 23 -19.23 18.88 5.38
CA HIS A 23 -20.13 19.60 6.28
C HIS A 23 -19.76 21.09 6.43
N SER A 24 -18.68 21.55 5.80
CA SER A 24 -18.28 22.95 5.86
C SER A 24 -19.21 23.79 5.01
N LYS A 25 -19.71 24.90 5.58
CA LYS A 25 -20.60 25.82 4.90
C LYS A 25 -19.94 26.33 3.62
N ASP A 26 -20.67 26.28 2.51
CA ASP A 26 -20.26 26.75 1.18
C ASP A 26 -19.15 25.90 0.51
N PHE A 27 -18.77 24.75 1.09
CA PHE A 27 -17.89 23.79 0.42
C PHE A 27 -18.64 23.09 -0.72
N THR A 28 -17.99 23.00 -1.88
CA THR A 28 -18.56 22.41 -3.10
C THR A 28 -17.73 21.20 -3.51
N ARG A 29 -18.20 19.99 -3.17
CA ARG A 29 -17.48 18.73 -3.46
C ARG A 29 -17.25 18.50 -4.96
N TYR A 30 -18.20 18.91 -5.80
CA TYR A 30 -18.13 18.82 -7.25
C TYR A 30 -18.26 20.22 -7.83
N LEU A 31 -17.14 20.80 -8.25
CA LEU A 31 -17.17 22.13 -8.86
C LEU A 31 -18.08 22.14 -10.10
N PRO A 32 -18.80 23.24 -10.34
CA PRO A 32 -19.58 23.41 -11.57
C PRO A 32 -18.65 23.48 -12.79
N SER A 33 -19.21 23.45 -14.00
CA SER A 33 -18.42 23.66 -15.22
C SER A 33 -17.63 24.98 -15.16
N THR A 34 -16.45 25.01 -15.76
CA THR A 34 -15.58 26.19 -15.83
C THR A 34 -16.26 27.39 -16.51
N ASP A 35 -17.25 27.14 -17.37
CA ASP A 35 -18.04 28.18 -18.04
C ASP A 35 -19.13 28.78 -17.15
N SER A 36 -19.36 28.21 -15.96
CA SER A 36 -20.38 28.67 -15.03
C SER A 36 -19.95 29.95 -14.31
N ALA A 37 -20.86 30.92 -14.19
CA ALA A 37 -20.62 32.18 -13.49
C ALA A 37 -20.28 32.00 -11.99
N ILE A 38 -20.65 30.86 -11.38
CA ILE A 38 -20.38 30.56 -9.97
C ILE A 38 -19.08 29.77 -9.76
N PHE A 39 -18.42 29.32 -10.83
CA PHE A 39 -17.23 28.46 -10.75
C PHE A 39 -16.10 29.11 -9.96
N ALA A 40 -15.70 30.33 -10.33
CA ALA A 40 -14.60 31.03 -9.69
C ALA A 40 -14.85 31.26 -8.19
N THR A 41 -16.09 31.62 -7.83
CA THR A 41 -16.50 31.81 -6.43
C THR A 41 -16.45 30.50 -5.65
N ALA A 42 -16.98 29.40 -6.20
CA ALA A 42 -16.98 28.10 -5.55
C ALA A 42 -15.55 27.55 -5.36
N LEU A 43 -14.70 27.66 -6.38
CA LEU A 43 -13.29 27.25 -6.29
C LEU A 43 -12.53 28.07 -5.25
N SER A 44 -12.69 29.40 -5.28
CA SER A 44 -12.05 30.29 -4.29
C SER A 44 -12.48 29.93 -2.87
N ARG A 45 -13.77 29.62 -2.68
CA ARG A 45 -14.31 29.23 -1.37
C ARG A 45 -13.77 27.90 -0.89
N ASN A 46 -13.67 26.90 -1.77
CA ASN A 46 -13.06 25.61 -1.45
C ASN A 46 -11.59 25.75 -1.02
N ILE A 47 -10.82 26.59 -1.74
CA ILE A 47 -9.42 26.87 -1.40
C ILE A 47 -9.31 27.53 -0.02
N GLU A 48 -10.14 28.53 0.28
CA GLU A 48 -10.17 29.22 1.58
C GLU A 48 -10.52 28.25 2.73
N ILE A 49 -11.53 27.40 2.53
CA ILE A 49 -11.93 26.37 3.50
C ILE A 49 -10.79 25.38 3.72
N GLY A 50 -10.19 24.88 2.64
CA GLY A 50 -9.04 23.98 2.71
C GLY A 50 -7.87 24.60 3.46
N ASP A 51 -7.51 25.84 3.10
CA ASP A 51 -6.40 26.57 3.72
C ASP A 51 -6.62 26.77 5.22
N THR A 52 -7.82 27.17 5.62
CA THR A 52 -8.18 27.33 7.04
C THR A 52 -8.06 26.00 7.78
N ARG A 53 -8.70 24.94 7.27
CA ARG A 53 -8.75 23.63 7.95
C ARG A 53 -7.36 23.02 8.10
N PHE A 54 -6.57 23.00 7.04
CA PHE A 54 -5.24 22.40 7.08
C PHE A 54 -4.22 23.25 7.84
N SER A 55 -4.43 24.56 7.95
CA SER A 55 -3.67 25.41 8.87
C SER A 55 -3.94 25.03 10.33
N LEU A 56 -5.19 24.73 10.70
CA LEU A 56 -5.53 24.29 12.06
C LEU A 56 -4.91 22.93 12.41
N VAL A 57 -4.90 22.00 11.45
CA VAL A 57 -4.19 20.71 11.59
C VAL A 57 -2.70 20.94 11.86
N LEU A 58 -2.07 21.82 11.08
CA LEU A 58 -0.65 22.16 11.24
C LEU A 58 -0.38 22.83 12.59
N LEU A 59 -1.20 23.82 12.97
CA LEU A 59 -1.07 24.54 14.22
C LEU A 59 -1.14 23.61 15.43
N GLY A 60 -2.14 22.71 15.49
CA GLY A 60 -2.26 21.74 16.58
C GLY A 60 -1.02 20.86 16.71
N ARG A 61 -0.44 20.44 15.58
CA ARG A 61 0.79 19.63 15.55
C ARG A 61 2.03 20.44 15.98
N LEU A 62 2.15 21.70 15.55
CA LEU A 62 3.23 22.61 15.95
C LEU A 62 3.18 22.94 17.44
N LEU A 63 2.00 23.16 18.01
CA LEU A 63 1.82 23.41 19.45
C LEU A 63 2.35 22.22 20.27
N MET A 64 1.93 20.99 19.92
CA MET A 64 2.43 19.79 20.57
C MET A 64 3.94 19.61 20.42
N PHE A 65 4.47 19.83 19.21
CA PHE A 65 5.90 19.69 18.97
C PHE A 65 6.72 20.75 19.69
N ASN A 66 6.21 21.98 19.82
CA ASN A 66 6.84 23.03 20.60
C ASN A 66 6.88 22.65 22.09
N MET A 67 5.76 22.21 22.67
CA MET A 67 5.75 21.76 24.08
C MET A 67 6.72 20.61 24.31
N TYR A 68 6.74 19.63 23.40
CA TYR A 68 7.68 18.51 23.47
C TYR A 68 9.13 19.01 23.41
N SER A 69 9.43 19.94 22.49
CA SER A 69 10.77 20.52 22.33
C SER A 69 11.22 21.33 23.55
N GLU A 70 10.31 22.08 24.19
CA GLU A 70 10.61 22.87 25.40
C GLU A 70 11.01 21.96 26.57
N ILE A 71 10.36 20.81 26.74
CA ILE A 71 10.71 19.82 27.77
C ILE A 71 12.10 19.24 27.50
N LEU A 72 12.38 18.88 26.24
CA LEU A 72 13.65 18.26 25.86
C LEU A 72 14.84 19.22 25.87
N GLN A 73 14.61 20.54 25.79
CA GLN A 73 15.67 21.53 25.78
C GLN A 73 16.58 21.42 27.01
N ALA A 74 16.05 20.97 28.15
CA ALA A 74 16.80 20.78 29.38
C ALA A 74 17.68 19.52 29.40
N GLU A 75 17.32 18.49 28.63
CA GLU A 75 17.92 17.14 28.71
C GLU A 75 18.75 16.77 27.46
N GLY A 76 18.59 17.51 26.37
CA GLY A 76 19.12 17.16 25.05
C GLY A 76 18.26 16.14 24.31
N ILE A 77 18.41 16.06 22.99
CA ILE A 77 17.64 15.15 22.14
C ILE A 77 18.39 13.83 21.98
N THR A 78 17.81 12.74 22.47
CA THR A 78 18.32 11.38 22.31
C THR A 78 17.50 10.60 21.27
N GLU A 79 17.99 9.44 20.84
CA GLU A 79 17.19 8.54 19.97
C GLU A 79 15.91 8.05 20.66
N GLU A 80 15.95 7.85 21.98
CA GLU A 80 14.76 7.50 22.76
C GLU A 80 13.72 8.63 22.73
N HIS A 81 14.14 9.90 22.77
CA HIS A 81 13.25 11.03 22.59
C HIS A 81 12.62 11.07 21.18
N LYS A 82 13.37 10.75 20.14
CA LYS A 82 12.81 10.65 18.78
C LYS A 82 11.79 9.51 18.68
N ARG A 83 12.10 8.36 19.28
CA ARG A 83 11.20 7.20 19.33
C ARG A 83 9.90 7.52 20.06
N ARG A 84 9.96 8.15 21.24
CA ARG A 84 8.77 8.54 22.01
C ARG A 84 7.90 9.55 21.26
N TRP A 85 8.53 10.51 20.57
CA TRP A 85 7.81 11.46 19.72
C TRP A 85 7.08 10.77 18.57
N LEU A 86 7.73 9.81 17.91
CA LEU A 86 7.11 9.01 16.86
C LEU A 86 5.93 8.20 17.42
N LEU A 87 6.14 7.49 18.53
CA LEU A 87 5.08 6.71 19.18
C LEU A 87 3.89 7.58 19.57
N PHE A 88 4.14 8.78 20.11
CA PHE A 88 3.07 9.73 20.45
C PHE A 88 2.30 10.22 19.21
N GLN A 89 2.94 10.36 18.05
CA GLN A 89 2.23 10.67 16.81
C GLN A 89 1.38 9.51 16.30
N LEU A 90 1.83 8.28 16.49
CA LEU A 90 1.15 7.05 16.06
C LEU A 90 0.02 6.65 17.02
N MET A 91 0.15 6.98 18.30
CA MET A 91 -0.81 6.69 19.36
C MET A 91 -1.01 7.96 20.19
N PRO A 92 -1.77 8.94 19.68
CA PRO A 92 -1.98 10.21 20.37
C PRO A 92 -2.90 10.09 21.59
N GLN A 93 -3.47 8.90 21.83
CA GLN A 93 -4.38 8.67 22.95
C GLN A 93 -3.66 8.68 24.29
N LEU A 94 -4.32 9.25 25.29
CA LEU A 94 -3.83 9.24 26.65
C LEU A 94 -4.05 7.85 27.29
N PRO A 95 -3.12 7.36 28.14
CA PRO A 95 -3.34 6.12 28.88
C PRO A 95 -4.64 6.18 29.69
N GLY A 96 -5.55 5.25 29.45
CA GLY A 96 -6.83 5.15 30.14
C GLY A 96 -8.03 5.74 29.39
N ASP A 97 -7.82 6.47 28.30
CA ASP A 97 -8.91 6.94 27.42
C ASP A 97 -8.53 6.79 25.95
N LEU A 98 -8.88 5.64 25.37
CA LEU A 98 -8.63 5.32 23.97
C LEU A 98 -9.53 6.11 23.00
N SER A 99 -10.52 6.86 23.50
CA SER A 99 -11.40 7.68 22.65
C SER A 99 -10.85 9.10 22.42
N TYR A 100 -9.82 9.48 23.18
CA TYR A 100 -9.31 10.83 23.22
C TYR A 100 -8.10 11.01 22.29
N ASP A 101 -8.22 11.81 21.23
CA ASP A 101 -7.08 12.21 20.38
C ASP A 101 -6.74 13.69 20.62
N LEU A 102 -5.59 13.92 21.27
CA LEU A 102 -5.14 15.26 21.65
C LEU A 102 -4.95 16.20 20.44
N PHE A 103 -4.52 15.69 19.28
CA PHE A 103 -4.34 16.54 18.10
C PHE A 103 -5.69 16.95 17.49
N THR A 104 -6.69 16.07 17.59
CA THR A 104 -8.06 16.36 17.15
C THR A 104 -8.69 17.43 18.04
N ASP A 105 -8.53 17.30 19.35
CA ASP A 105 -9.01 18.27 20.31
C ASP A 105 -8.35 19.65 20.15
N LEU A 106 -7.02 19.67 19.99
CA LEU A 106 -6.30 20.93 19.74
C LEU A 106 -6.76 21.60 18.45
N LYS A 107 -7.03 20.84 17.39
CA LYS A 107 -7.60 21.37 16.16
C LYS A 107 -9.00 21.96 16.40
N ILE A 108 -9.87 21.26 17.14
CA ILE A 108 -11.23 21.74 17.47
C ILE A 108 -11.17 23.04 18.28
N LEU A 109 -10.29 23.09 19.29
CA LEU A 109 -10.07 24.28 20.10
C LEU A 109 -9.49 25.44 19.26
N ALA A 110 -8.50 25.16 18.41
CA ALA A 110 -7.94 26.14 17.50
C ALA A 110 -8.96 26.63 16.46
N GLY A 111 -9.96 25.82 16.10
CA GLY A 111 -11.06 26.20 15.21
C GLY A 111 -11.98 27.29 15.78
N LYS A 112 -11.81 27.67 17.05
CA LYS A 112 -12.48 28.84 17.66
C LYS A 112 -11.74 30.15 17.40
N LEU A 113 -10.53 30.08 16.84
CA LEU A 113 -9.73 31.25 16.52
C LEU A 113 -10.14 31.81 15.16
N GLU A 114 -9.97 33.12 14.99
CA GLU A 114 -10.04 33.75 13.67
C GLU A 114 -8.93 33.20 12.76
N PRO A 115 -9.17 33.01 11.46
CA PRO A 115 -8.18 32.43 10.54
C PRO A 115 -6.82 33.13 10.55
N ASP A 116 -6.82 34.46 10.55
CA ASP A 116 -5.59 35.27 10.58
C ASP A 116 -4.79 35.02 11.87
N HIS A 117 -5.49 34.85 13.00
CA HIS A 117 -4.84 34.57 14.28
C HIS A 117 -4.19 33.17 14.31
N ALA A 118 -4.82 32.18 13.69
CA ALA A 118 -4.22 30.86 13.57
C ALA A 118 -2.91 30.90 12.75
N GLN A 119 -2.88 31.71 11.70
CA GLN A 119 -1.68 31.93 10.89
C GLN A 119 -0.56 32.64 11.67
N ASP A 120 -0.90 33.68 12.43
CA ASP A 120 0.05 34.35 13.31
C ASP A 120 0.66 33.39 14.33
N LEU A 121 -0.17 32.52 14.94
CA LEU A 121 0.30 31.52 15.88
C LEU A 121 1.24 30.50 15.23
N ILE A 122 0.99 30.06 13.99
CA ILE A 122 1.92 29.20 13.24
C ILE A 122 3.29 29.90 13.12
N ALA A 123 3.32 31.16 12.71
CA ALA A 123 4.57 31.93 12.57
C ALA A 123 5.31 32.11 13.92
N VAL A 124 4.55 32.31 15.00
CA VAL A 124 5.10 32.36 16.37
C VAL A 124 5.70 31.01 16.76
N MET A 125 5.04 29.88 16.44
CA MET A 125 5.56 28.54 16.76
C MET A 125 6.88 28.26 16.03
N PHE A 126 6.98 28.61 14.74
CA PHE A 126 8.25 28.51 14.02
C PHE A 126 9.36 29.33 14.69
N SER A 127 9.05 30.56 15.09
CA SER A 127 10.00 31.44 15.78
C SER A 127 10.47 30.84 17.11
N LYS A 128 9.57 30.20 17.87
CA LYS A 128 9.92 29.49 19.11
C LYS A 128 10.79 28.26 18.85
N LEU A 129 10.41 27.42 17.89
CA LEU A 129 11.18 26.23 17.52
C LEU A 129 12.60 26.60 17.06
N ARG A 130 12.74 27.68 16.28
CA ARG A 130 14.04 28.22 15.88
C ARG A 130 14.88 28.69 17.07
N ARG A 131 14.25 29.25 18.11
CA ARG A 131 14.95 29.62 19.35
C ARG A 131 15.43 28.40 20.13
N ILE A 132 14.69 27.30 20.11
CA ILE A 132 15.04 26.06 20.83
C ILE A 132 16.13 25.28 20.08
N HIS A 133 15.98 25.11 18.76
CA HIS A 133 16.81 24.22 17.94
C HIS A 133 17.89 24.94 17.12
N GLY A 134 17.89 26.27 17.10
CA GLY A 134 18.82 27.10 16.33
C GLY A 134 18.34 27.47 14.93
N THR A 135 19.14 28.27 14.22
CA THR A 135 18.79 28.82 12.90
C THR A 135 18.88 27.82 11.75
N GLN A 136 19.56 26.69 11.95
CA GLN A 136 19.67 25.60 10.97
C GLN A 136 18.61 24.51 11.14
N PHE A 137 17.66 24.72 12.04
CA PHE A 137 16.60 23.79 12.31
C PHE A 137 15.71 23.58 11.07
N ARG A 138 15.30 22.32 10.86
CA ARG A 138 14.40 21.94 9.77
C ARG A 138 13.33 20.97 10.28
N LEU A 139 12.07 21.27 9.98
CA LEU A 139 10.93 20.39 10.21
C LEU A 139 10.74 19.42 9.04
N PHE A 140 10.41 18.19 9.39
CA PHE A 140 9.97 17.18 8.43
C PHE A 140 8.47 16.95 8.59
N TYR A 141 7.71 17.35 7.57
CA TYR A 141 6.33 16.96 7.41
C TYR A 141 6.29 15.65 6.66
N VAL A 142 5.96 14.61 7.42
CA VAL A 142 5.71 13.30 6.84
C VAL A 142 4.20 13.20 6.60
N ILE A 143 3.77 12.62 5.48
CA ILE A 143 2.38 12.28 5.19
C ILE A 143 2.45 10.85 4.68
N ASP A 144 1.98 9.92 5.50
CA ASP A 144 1.95 8.51 5.14
C ASP A 144 0.59 8.13 4.55
N GLU A 145 0.54 7.02 3.81
CA GLU A 145 -0.68 6.54 3.13
C GLU A 145 -1.40 7.63 2.32
N ALA A 146 -0.63 8.53 1.71
CA ALA A 146 -1.12 9.77 1.10
C ALA A 146 -2.01 9.54 -0.13
N GLN A 147 -2.08 8.32 -0.67
CA GLN A 147 -3.05 7.95 -1.69
C GLN A 147 -4.50 8.12 -1.21
N ILE A 148 -4.75 8.05 0.11
CA ILE A 148 -6.07 8.35 0.69
C ILE A 148 -6.45 9.80 0.40
N ALA A 149 -5.59 10.74 0.76
CA ALA A 149 -5.79 12.16 0.48
C ALA A 149 -5.75 12.49 -1.02
N SER A 150 -5.05 11.67 -1.81
CA SER A 150 -5.01 11.82 -3.27
C SER A 150 -6.32 11.47 -3.95
N ARG A 151 -7.05 10.50 -3.41
CA ARG A 151 -8.36 10.08 -3.95
C ARG A 151 -9.52 10.91 -3.41
N ALA A 152 -9.28 11.68 -2.34
CA ALA A 152 -10.30 12.52 -1.72
C ALA A 152 -10.52 13.81 -2.53
N HIS A 153 -11.80 14.16 -2.72
CA HIS A 153 -12.26 15.46 -3.24
C HIS A 153 -11.58 15.94 -4.52
N THR A 154 -11.25 15.03 -5.45
CA THR A 154 -10.52 15.34 -6.70
C THR A 154 -11.26 16.30 -7.64
N SER A 155 -12.56 16.48 -7.45
CA SER A 155 -13.41 17.42 -8.20
C SER A 155 -13.70 18.72 -7.46
N ALA A 156 -13.19 18.89 -6.24
CA ALA A 156 -13.41 20.09 -5.43
C ALA A 156 -12.35 21.17 -5.67
N PHE A 157 -11.24 20.84 -6.31
CA PHE A 157 -10.14 21.76 -6.57
C PHE A 157 -9.67 21.67 -8.01
N GLN A 158 -9.25 22.80 -8.57
CA GLN A 158 -8.86 22.91 -9.96
C GLN A 158 -7.79 24.00 -10.13
N GLN A 159 -6.85 23.76 -11.05
CA GLN A 159 -5.86 24.73 -11.50
C GLN A 159 -5.70 24.60 -13.02
N ASP A 160 -5.69 25.72 -13.73
CA ASP A 160 -5.53 25.77 -15.19
C ASP A 160 -6.51 24.84 -15.94
N GLY A 161 -7.75 24.76 -15.47
CA GLY A 161 -8.77 23.91 -16.06
C GLY A 161 -8.63 22.42 -15.72
N LYS A 162 -7.62 22.00 -14.95
CA LYS A 162 -7.42 20.59 -14.55
C LYS A 162 -7.67 20.39 -13.05
N GLY A 163 -8.51 19.42 -12.72
CA GLY A 163 -8.77 19.03 -11.33
C GLY A 163 -7.50 18.49 -10.65
N TYR A 164 -7.37 18.67 -9.34
CA TYR A 164 -6.22 18.16 -8.60
C TYR A 164 -6.65 17.55 -7.24
N PRO A 165 -5.85 16.64 -6.67
CA PRO A 165 -6.21 15.94 -5.44
C PRO A 165 -6.19 16.84 -4.19
N LEU A 166 -7.00 16.53 -3.18
CA LEU A 166 -6.97 17.23 -1.89
C LEU A 166 -5.57 17.22 -1.25
N LEU A 167 -4.80 16.15 -1.45
CA LEU A 167 -3.40 16.07 -1.02
C LEU A 167 -2.57 17.28 -1.49
N ARG A 168 -2.78 17.75 -2.72
CA ARG A 168 -2.10 18.94 -3.24
C ARG A 168 -2.45 20.18 -2.43
N GLN A 169 -3.74 20.38 -2.10
CA GLN A 169 -4.19 21.49 -1.26
C GLN A 169 -3.56 21.43 0.13
N ILE A 170 -3.49 20.26 0.76
CA ILE A 170 -2.87 20.07 2.09
C ILE A 170 -1.40 20.53 2.06
N ILE A 171 -0.63 20.02 1.11
CA ILE A 171 0.80 20.33 0.99
C ILE A 171 0.97 21.82 0.64
N GLN A 172 0.18 22.36 -0.27
CA GLN A 172 0.27 23.77 -0.68
C GLN A 172 -0.02 24.71 0.49
N THR A 173 -1.04 24.43 1.29
CA THR A 173 -1.34 25.18 2.51
C THR A 173 -0.15 25.11 3.46
N TRP A 174 0.38 23.92 3.77
CA TRP A 174 1.51 23.82 4.70
C TRP A 174 2.78 24.47 4.19
N ILE A 175 3.07 24.42 2.88
CA ILE A 175 4.18 25.18 2.27
C ILE A 175 3.97 26.67 2.47
N THR A 176 2.76 27.17 2.20
CA THR A 176 2.44 28.60 2.29
C THR A 176 2.51 29.12 3.73
N LYS A 177 2.10 28.31 4.71
CA LYS A 177 2.17 28.67 6.14
C LYS A 177 3.54 28.42 6.76
N SER A 178 4.42 27.72 6.06
CA SER A 178 5.78 27.43 6.51
C SER A 178 6.82 28.24 5.75
N ARG A 179 8.07 28.22 6.21
CA ARG A 179 9.19 28.75 5.43
C ARG A 179 9.84 27.63 4.61
N PRO A 180 10.05 27.78 3.28
CA PRO A 180 10.63 26.73 2.45
C PRO A 180 12.01 26.25 2.90
N ASP A 181 12.82 27.15 3.48
CA ASP A 181 14.14 26.86 4.04
C ASP A 181 14.08 26.05 5.34
N GLU A 182 12.97 26.12 6.06
CA GLU A 182 12.78 25.47 7.37
C GLU A 182 12.01 24.15 7.29
N THR A 183 11.54 23.75 6.10
CA THR A 183 10.65 22.59 5.97
C THR A 183 11.09 21.62 4.89
N SER A 184 10.77 20.35 5.12
CA SER A 184 10.86 19.25 4.15
C SER A 184 9.55 18.48 4.18
N PHE A 185 9.15 17.98 3.02
CA PHE A 185 8.03 17.06 2.91
C PHE A 185 8.55 15.67 2.55
N VAL A 186 8.01 14.66 3.22
CA VAL A 186 8.15 13.25 2.86
C VAL A 186 6.73 12.73 2.72
N VAL A 187 6.34 12.40 1.50
CA VAL A 187 4.98 11.96 1.19
C VAL A 187 5.07 10.53 0.67
N SER A 188 4.54 9.58 1.43
CA SER A 188 4.54 8.15 1.09
C SER A 188 3.13 7.67 0.78
N GLY A 189 3.02 6.74 -0.16
CA GLY A 189 1.77 6.14 -0.59
C GLY A 189 1.95 5.31 -1.85
N THR A 190 1.02 4.40 -2.11
CA THR A 190 1.14 3.43 -3.21
C THR A 190 0.63 3.95 -4.56
N ASP A 191 -0.29 4.92 -4.56
CA ASP A 191 -1.01 5.36 -5.77
C ASP A 191 -1.24 6.88 -5.76
N ILE A 192 -0.16 7.65 -5.72
CA ILE A 192 -0.20 9.12 -5.72
C ILE A 192 -0.03 9.61 -7.17
N PRO A 193 -1.01 10.34 -7.73
CA PRO A 193 -0.99 10.78 -9.12
C PRO A 193 0.07 11.87 -9.34
N LYS A 194 1.07 11.61 -10.20
CA LYS A 194 2.17 12.58 -10.47
C LYS A 194 1.69 13.86 -11.12
N ASP A 195 0.75 13.72 -12.05
CA ASP A 195 0.21 14.79 -12.88
C ASP A 195 -0.55 15.86 -12.08
N GLY A 196 -0.96 15.54 -10.85
CA GLY A 196 -1.49 16.50 -9.89
C GLY A 196 -0.44 17.45 -9.28
N PHE A 197 0.85 17.18 -9.49
CA PHE A 197 1.97 17.91 -8.88
C PHE A 197 3.01 18.43 -9.89
N GLU A 198 2.75 18.30 -11.19
CA GLU A 198 3.66 18.76 -12.25
C GLU A 198 3.62 20.28 -12.48
N SER A 199 2.62 20.98 -11.95
CA SER A 199 2.51 22.43 -12.05
C SER A 199 3.04 23.16 -10.81
N ALA A 200 3.27 24.47 -10.94
CA ALA A 200 3.72 25.30 -9.84
C ALA A 200 2.73 25.24 -8.65
N PRO A 201 3.22 25.26 -7.40
CA PRO A 201 4.62 25.48 -6.98
C PRO A 201 5.50 24.20 -6.92
N PHE A 202 4.98 23.05 -7.35
CA PHE A 202 5.58 21.73 -7.10
C PHE A 202 6.56 21.26 -8.17
N ALA A 203 6.39 21.73 -9.41
CA ALA A 203 7.11 21.26 -10.61
C ALA A 203 8.62 21.04 -10.44
N SER A 204 9.30 21.90 -9.68
CA SER A 204 10.76 21.87 -9.48
C SER A 204 11.20 21.48 -8.07
N SER A 205 10.27 21.32 -7.13
CA SER A 205 10.57 21.17 -5.71
C SER A 205 10.37 19.74 -5.19
N LEU A 206 9.67 18.90 -5.95
CA LEU A 206 9.39 17.51 -5.56
C LEU A 206 10.32 16.53 -6.27
N ARG A 207 10.79 15.55 -5.51
CA ARG A 207 11.48 14.36 -6.03
C ARG A 207 10.61 13.14 -5.76
N TRP A 208 10.28 12.41 -6.81
CA TRP A 208 9.62 11.12 -6.70
C TRP A 208 10.67 10.04 -6.46
N SER A 209 10.42 9.16 -5.49
CA SER A 209 11.31 8.04 -5.23
C SER A 209 10.59 6.86 -4.59
N SER A 210 11.03 5.66 -4.94
CA SER A 210 10.67 4.37 -4.32
C SER A 210 11.73 3.89 -3.34
N ASP A 211 12.85 4.61 -3.22
CA ASP A 211 13.93 4.26 -2.30
C ASP A 211 13.52 4.66 -0.87
N THR A 212 12.57 3.91 -0.33
CA THR A 212 12.05 4.09 1.04
C THR A 212 12.86 3.29 2.06
N GLY A 213 13.99 2.70 1.66
CA GLY A 213 14.73 1.74 2.49
C GLY A 213 14.01 0.39 2.64
N GLY A 214 13.24 -0.01 1.63
CA GLY A 214 12.53 -1.28 1.61
C GLY A 214 13.45 -2.49 1.72
N PHE A 215 12.90 -3.64 2.13
CA PHE A 215 13.64 -4.89 2.23
C PHE A 215 13.90 -5.49 0.83
N ASP A 216 14.89 -4.96 0.14
CA ASP A 216 15.37 -5.50 -1.13
C ASP A 216 16.30 -6.69 -0.96
N ASN A 217 16.94 -6.77 0.20
CA ASN A 217 17.81 -7.86 0.61
C ASN A 217 17.08 -8.78 1.59
N GLU A 218 17.05 -10.07 1.27
CA GLU A 218 16.49 -11.11 2.15
C GLU A 218 17.13 -11.10 3.54
N ASP A 219 18.43 -10.84 3.63
CA ASP A 219 19.15 -10.82 4.90
C ASP A 219 18.77 -9.61 5.76
N ASP A 220 18.54 -8.46 5.14
CA ASP A 220 18.09 -7.27 5.86
C ASP A 220 16.63 -7.43 6.31
N HIS A 221 15.78 -8.06 5.49
CA HIS A 221 14.43 -8.47 5.89
C HIS A 221 14.48 -9.43 7.09
N ARG A 222 15.28 -10.49 6.99
CA ARG A 222 15.45 -11.49 8.04
C ARG A 222 15.93 -10.83 9.33
N ARG A 223 16.93 -9.95 9.24
CA ARG A 223 17.46 -9.21 10.39
C ARG A 223 16.36 -8.38 11.06
N TYR A 224 15.56 -7.65 10.28
CA TYR A 224 14.46 -6.86 10.80
C TYR A 224 13.39 -7.71 11.50
N ILE A 225 12.85 -8.72 10.82
CA ILE A 225 11.80 -9.58 11.38
C ILE A 225 12.30 -10.32 12.63
N SER A 226 13.57 -10.78 12.61
CA SER A 226 14.15 -11.53 13.74
C SER A 226 14.22 -10.73 15.04
N GLY A 227 14.13 -9.39 14.99
CA GLY A 227 14.00 -8.55 16.18
C GLY A 227 12.65 -8.65 16.88
N PHE A 228 11.62 -9.13 16.19
CA PHE A 228 10.26 -9.29 16.72
C PHE A 228 9.89 -10.74 17.02
N LEU A 229 10.57 -11.70 16.39
CA LEU A 229 10.30 -13.13 16.56
C LEU A 229 11.10 -13.73 17.72
N THR A 230 10.53 -14.77 18.34
CA THR A 230 11.29 -15.53 19.35
C THR A 230 12.43 -16.32 18.69
N PRO A 231 13.58 -16.53 19.36
CA PRO A 231 14.70 -17.31 18.81
C PRO A 231 14.33 -18.74 18.42
N ALA A 232 13.32 -19.33 19.07
CA ALA A 232 12.80 -20.65 18.74
C ALA A 232 12.07 -20.65 17.39
N TYR A 233 11.20 -19.65 17.16
CA TYR A 233 10.46 -19.53 15.92
C TYR A 233 11.37 -19.22 14.72
N VAL A 234 12.36 -18.32 14.88
CA VAL A 234 13.34 -18.00 13.81
C VAL A 234 14.10 -19.23 13.31
N LYS A 235 14.31 -20.23 14.18
CA LYS A 235 15.03 -21.47 13.83
C LYS A 235 14.13 -22.53 13.20
N SER A 236 12.81 -22.39 13.26
CA SER A 236 11.88 -23.38 12.69
C SER A 236 11.85 -23.28 11.16
N PRO A 237 11.49 -24.35 10.43
CA PRO A 237 11.29 -24.30 8.98
C PRO A 237 10.28 -23.22 8.55
N ALA A 238 9.23 -22.98 9.36
CA ALA A 238 8.23 -21.95 9.10
C ALA A 238 8.78 -20.53 9.30
N GLY A 239 9.61 -20.29 10.33
CA GLY A 239 10.27 -19.00 10.56
C GLY A 239 11.32 -18.63 9.50
N GLN A 240 11.69 -19.56 8.62
CA GLN A 240 12.56 -19.32 7.47
C GLN A 240 11.79 -18.86 6.22
N MET A 241 10.45 -18.91 6.19
CA MET A 241 9.65 -18.49 5.04
C MET A 241 9.38 -16.98 5.05
N HIS A 242 9.86 -16.28 4.02
CA HIS A 242 9.70 -14.83 3.85
C HIS A 242 8.49 -14.50 2.98
N ARG A 243 7.32 -14.26 3.56
CA ARG A 243 6.15 -13.74 2.82
C ARG A 243 5.45 -12.65 3.59
N SER A 244 4.79 -11.76 2.83
CA SER A 244 4.17 -10.49 3.24
C SER A 244 4.02 -10.29 4.74
N THR A 245 4.98 -9.55 5.27
CA THR A 245 5.36 -9.59 6.67
C THR A 245 4.50 -8.75 7.58
N ASP A 246 3.97 -7.61 7.13
CA ASP A 246 3.35 -6.68 8.08
C ASP A 246 2.01 -7.19 8.65
N ALA A 247 1.08 -7.60 7.79
CA ALA A 247 -0.22 -8.12 8.24
C ALA A 247 -0.09 -9.42 9.06
N LEU A 248 0.81 -10.33 8.65
CA LEU A 248 1.09 -11.55 9.39
C LEU A 248 1.81 -11.25 10.71
N LEU A 249 2.80 -10.36 10.71
CA LEU A 249 3.52 -9.96 11.93
C LEU A 249 2.58 -9.29 12.93
N LYS A 250 1.67 -8.42 12.45
CA LYS A 250 0.62 -7.84 13.28
C LYS A 250 -0.27 -8.92 13.90
N ALA A 251 -0.71 -9.90 13.11
CA ALA A 251 -1.50 -11.03 13.61
C ALA A 251 -0.74 -11.83 14.67
N LEU A 252 0.53 -12.17 14.41
CA LEU A 252 1.41 -12.89 15.33
C LEU A 252 1.64 -12.10 16.64
N LEU A 253 1.83 -10.79 16.55
CA LEU A 253 2.03 -9.93 17.71
C LEU A 253 0.76 -9.80 18.56
N LEU A 254 -0.41 -9.68 17.93
CA LEU A 254 -1.70 -9.64 18.64
C LEU A 254 -2.03 -10.96 19.32
N ASP A 255 -1.66 -12.07 18.69
CA ASP A 255 -1.78 -13.41 19.25
C ASP A 255 -0.77 -13.69 20.38
N GLY A 256 0.35 -12.97 20.38
CA GLY A 256 1.49 -13.26 21.24
C GLY A 256 2.20 -14.57 20.85
N PHE A 257 2.20 -14.90 19.56
CA PHE A 257 2.86 -16.08 18.98
C PHE A 257 2.36 -17.44 19.50
N ARG A 258 1.13 -17.54 20.00
CA ARG A 258 0.55 -18.77 20.55
C ARG A 258 0.19 -19.79 19.46
N THR A 259 -0.34 -19.33 18.33
CA THR A 259 -0.83 -20.15 17.21
C THR A 259 -0.21 -19.70 15.88
N SER A 260 1.11 -19.55 15.86
CA SER A 260 1.83 -18.95 14.72
C SER A 260 1.63 -19.72 13.40
N HIS A 261 1.46 -21.05 13.46
CA HIS A 261 1.23 -21.89 12.30
C HIS A 261 -0.20 -21.75 11.77
N GLU A 262 -1.20 -21.80 12.66
CA GLU A 262 -2.60 -21.56 12.28
C GLU A 262 -2.77 -20.18 11.67
N LEU A 263 -2.17 -19.13 12.23
CA LEU A 263 -2.25 -17.77 11.66
C LEU A 263 -1.64 -17.67 10.27
N LEU A 264 -0.57 -18.43 10.01
CA LEU A 264 -0.02 -18.52 8.66
C LEU A 264 -0.96 -19.29 7.72
N ASN A 265 -1.58 -20.37 8.18
CA ASN A 265 -2.55 -21.14 7.39
C ASN A 265 -3.80 -20.31 7.08
N ASP A 266 -4.38 -19.66 8.09
CA ASP A 266 -5.51 -18.73 7.95
C ASP A 266 -5.13 -17.56 7.05
N TYR A 267 -3.90 -17.04 7.17
CA TYR A 267 -3.39 -16.02 6.28
C TYR A 267 -3.35 -16.51 4.84
N MET A 268 -2.79 -17.71 4.60
CA MET A 268 -2.70 -18.31 3.28
C MET A 268 -4.09 -18.64 2.71
N GLU A 269 -4.99 -19.21 3.49
CA GLU A 269 -6.37 -19.52 3.09
C GLU A 269 -7.15 -18.25 2.76
N THR A 270 -7.07 -17.23 3.62
CA THR A 270 -7.74 -15.94 3.39
C THR A 270 -7.17 -15.21 2.18
N THR A 271 -5.85 -15.24 2.00
CA THR A 271 -5.19 -14.50 0.91
C THR A 271 -5.18 -15.24 -0.42
N THR A 272 -5.21 -16.57 -0.44
CA THR A 272 -5.04 -17.38 -1.66
C THR A 272 -6.21 -18.32 -1.96
N THR A 273 -7.21 -18.42 -1.08
CA THR A 273 -8.29 -19.43 -1.10
C THR A 273 -7.80 -20.88 -1.03
N TYR A 274 -6.49 -21.10 -0.86
CA TYR A 274 -5.88 -22.40 -0.68
C TYR A 274 -5.51 -22.58 0.79
N ARG A 275 -6.05 -23.63 1.40
CA ARG A 275 -5.66 -24.06 2.73
C ARG A 275 -4.43 -24.96 2.64
N PRO A 276 -3.29 -24.60 3.25
CA PRO A 276 -2.12 -25.46 3.27
C PRO A 276 -2.45 -26.82 3.91
N THR A 277 -2.01 -27.91 3.27
CA THR A 277 -2.26 -29.30 3.71
C THR A 277 -1.02 -29.97 4.29
N ASP A 278 0.08 -29.23 4.42
CA ASP A 278 1.40 -29.71 4.85
C ASP A 278 1.61 -29.67 6.37
N TYR A 279 0.55 -29.39 7.14
CA TYR A 279 0.58 -29.30 8.60
C TYR A 279 -0.44 -30.27 9.24
N ASP A 280 0.00 -31.06 10.23
CA ASP A 280 -0.84 -32.00 11.00
C ASP A 280 -1.62 -31.24 12.11
N ASP A 281 -2.92 -31.51 12.23
CA ASP A 281 -3.96 -30.82 13.03
C ASP A 281 -3.80 -30.81 14.57
N ASP A 282 -2.60 -31.01 15.13
CA ASP A 282 -2.39 -31.21 16.58
C ASP A 282 -2.21 -29.90 17.41
N GLU A 283 -2.34 -28.70 16.82
CA GLU A 283 -2.28 -27.43 17.58
C GLU A 283 -3.58 -27.15 18.37
N PRO A 284 -3.51 -26.75 19.65
CA PRO A 284 -4.70 -26.54 20.49
C PRO A 284 -5.57 -25.37 20.03
N PHE A 285 -6.88 -25.64 20.05
CA PHE A 285 -8.01 -24.85 19.53
C PHE A 285 -8.03 -23.33 19.84
N ARG A 286 -8.07 -22.54 18.74
CA ARG A 286 -8.78 -21.28 18.44
C ARG A 286 -9.08 -20.26 19.56
N HIS A 287 -8.49 -19.08 19.39
CA HIS A 287 -9.24 -17.83 19.51
C HIS A 287 -9.35 -17.19 18.12
N PRO A 288 -10.56 -16.88 17.62
CA PRO A 288 -10.69 -16.16 16.36
C PRO A 288 -10.04 -14.78 16.52
N ILE A 289 -8.91 -14.57 15.86
CA ILE A 289 -8.32 -13.24 15.78
C ILE A 289 -8.98 -12.55 14.60
N ASP A 290 -9.79 -11.53 14.87
CA ASP A 290 -10.35 -10.66 13.85
C ASP A 290 -9.26 -9.74 13.27
N VAL A 291 -8.31 -10.34 12.55
CA VAL A 291 -7.40 -9.60 11.70
C VAL A 291 -8.05 -9.55 10.34
N LYS A 292 -8.64 -8.41 9.98
CA LYS A 292 -8.94 -8.10 8.58
C LYS A 292 -7.62 -8.08 7.82
N LEU A 293 -7.24 -9.23 7.29
CA LEU A 293 -6.12 -9.37 6.38
C LEU A 293 -6.46 -8.57 5.12
N LEU A 294 -5.48 -7.83 4.60
CA LEU A 294 -5.65 -6.98 3.42
C LEU A 294 -6.42 -7.73 2.32
N GLU A 295 -7.68 -7.36 2.12
CA GLU A 295 -8.46 -7.79 0.98
C GLU A 295 -7.81 -7.14 -0.24
N LEU A 296 -7.06 -7.92 -1.03
CA LEU A 296 -6.62 -7.45 -2.35
C LEU A 296 -7.90 -7.12 -3.13
N ASN A 297 -7.96 -5.88 -3.59
CA ASN A 297 -9.11 -5.34 -4.30
C ASN A 297 -9.36 -6.18 -5.56
N SER A 298 -10.31 -7.11 -5.51
CA SER A 298 -10.59 -8.02 -6.62
C SER A 298 -11.08 -7.31 -7.87
N ASN A 299 -11.67 -6.12 -7.69
CA ASN A 299 -12.16 -5.30 -8.80
C ASN A 299 -11.02 -4.69 -9.62
N PHE A 300 -9.79 -4.76 -9.11
CA PHE A 300 -8.62 -4.28 -9.82
C PHE A 300 -8.35 -5.12 -11.08
N PHE A 301 -8.57 -6.43 -11.00
CA PHE A 301 -8.33 -7.37 -12.09
C PHE A 301 -9.39 -7.32 -13.18
N THR A 302 -10.65 -7.07 -12.82
CA THR A 302 -11.74 -6.94 -13.78
C THR A 302 -11.57 -5.72 -14.68
N ASN A 303 -10.88 -4.69 -14.18
CA ASN A 303 -10.75 -3.41 -14.89
C ASN A 303 -9.45 -3.28 -15.71
N SER A 304 -8.53 -4.26 -15.65
CA SER A 304 -7.27 -4.20 -16.39
C SER A 304 -6.79 -5.57 -16.90
N PRO A 305 -7.33 -6.05 -18.04
CA PRO A 305 -6.93 -7.33 -18.64
C PRO A 305 -5.43 -7.42 -18.95
N GLN A 306 -4.81 -6.30 -19.37
CA GLN A 306 -3.37 -6.24 -19.67
C GLN A 306 -2.51 -6.52 -18.44
N LEU A 307 -2.97 -6.04 -17.29
CA LEU A 307 -2.28 -6.21 -16.02
C LEU A 307 -2.38 -7.64 -15.52
N MET A 308 -3.56 -8.25 -15.67
CA MET A 308 -3.75 -9.67 -15.42
C MET A 308 -2.81 -10.49 -16.30
N SER A 309 -2.78 -10.24 -17.62
CA SER A 309 -1.85 -10.91 -18.55
C SER A 309 -0.38 -10.77 -18.12
N THR A 310 0.02 -9.58 -17.65
CA THR A 310 1.38 -9.33 -17.13
C THR A 310 1.67 -10.18 -15.89
N ILE A 311 0.74 -10.23 -14.93
CA ILE A 311 0.81 -11.03 -13.70
C ILE A 311 0.89 -12.52 -14.02
N GLN A 312 0.07 -12.99 -14.96
CA GLN A 312 0.12 -14.36 -15.47
C GLN A 312 1.49 -14.68 -16.05
N ARG A 313 2.00 -13.83 -16.95
CA ARG A 313 3.35 -13.99 -17.53
C ARG A 313 4.45 -14.06 -16.48
N VAL A 314 4.40 -13.20 -15.45
CA VAL A 314 5.35 -13.23 -14.32
C VAL A 314 5.31 -14.59 -13.62
N LEU A 315 4.11 -15.06 -13.27
CA LEU A 315 3.92 -16.33 -12.58
C LEU A 315 4.42 -17.49 -13.40
N PHE A 316 4.06 -17.56 -14.68
CA PHE A 316 4.54 -18.63 -15.56
C PHE A 316 6.05 -18.63 -15.67
N HIS A 317 6.68 -17.46 -15.83
CA HIS A 317 8.14 -17.38 -15.83
C HIS A 317 8.73 -17.82 -14.48
N TYR A 318 8.15 -17.39 -13.36
CA TYR A 318 8.65 -17.76 -12.04
C TYR A 318 8.54 -19.26 -11.81
N LEU A 319 7.38 -19.85 -12.09
CA LEU A 319 7.16 -21.29 -12.02
C LEU A 319 8.18 -22.01 -12.91
N ALA A 320 8.31 -21.58 -14.17
CA ALA A 320 9.20 -22.16 -15.19
C ALA A 320 10.67 -22.18 -14.83
N ALA A 321 11.17 -21.03 -14.40
CA ALA A 321 12.61 -20.83 -14.22
C ALA A 321 13.03 -20.94 -12.74
N ALA A 322 12.08 -21.07 -11.80
CA ALA A 322 12.30 -20.86 -10.36
C ALA A 322 13.06 -19.54 -10.08
N ARG A 323 12.91 -18.55 -10.96
CA ARG A 323 13.61 -17.26 -10.95
C ARG A 323 12.61 -16.18 -11.36
N HIS A 324 12.70 -15.02 -10.72
CA HIS A 324 11.92 -13.87 -11.16
C HIS A 324 12.28 -13.51 -12.61
N PRO A 325 11.30 -13.13 -13.45
CA PRO A 325 11.59 -12.55 -14.75
C PRO A 325 12.50 -11.33 -14.60
N SER A 326 13.25 -11.03 -15.66
CA SER A 326 13.98 -9.77 -15.78
C SER A 326 13.08 -8.58 -15.44
N PRO A 327 13.62 -7.50 -14.85
CA PRO A 327 12.83 -6.32 -14.51
C PRO A 327 12.06 -5.82 -15.74
N PHE A 328 10.81 -5.41 -15.53
CA PHE A 328 10.02 -4.85 -16.62
C PHE A 328 10.44 -3.40 -16.85
N SER A 329 10.52 -3.01 -18.13
CA SER A 329 10.78 -1.64 -18.57
C SER A 329 9.50 -0.88 -18.94
N GLU A 330 8.33 -1.52 -18.85
CA GLU A 330 7.01 -0.91 -19.10
C GLU A 330 6.51 -0.17 -17.85
N ASP A 331 5.47 0.66 -17.98
CA ASP A 331 4.88 1.35 -16.84
C ASP A 331 4.27 0.34 -15.84
N LEU A 332 4.98 0.15 -14.73
CA LEU A 332 4.58 -0.76 -13.66
C LEU A 332 3.78 -0.08 -12.55
N THR A 333 3.50 1.22 -12.68
CA THR A 333 2.72 1.96 -11.69
C THR A 333 1.43 1.21 -11.32
N PRO A 334 0.64 0.66 -12.27
CA PRO A 334 -0.55 -0.12 -11.92
C PRO A 334 -0.24 -1.37 -11.07
N LEU A 335 0.84 -2.11 -11.36
CA LEU A 335 1.22 -3.28 -10.55
C LEU A 335 1.60 -2.89 -9.13
N VAL A 336 2.37 -1.81 -8.99
CA VAL A 336 2.82 -1.32 -7.68
C VAL A 336 1.65 -0.74 -6.88
N SER A 337 0.81 0.08 -7.50
CA SER A 337 -0.39 0.66 -6.89
C SER A 337 -1.37 -0.39 -6.34
N ALA A 338 -1.38 -1.58 -6.94
CA ALA A 338 -2.21 -2.70 -6.49
C ALA A 338 -1.48 -3.74 -5.63
N ALA A 339 -0.28 -3.41 -5.14
CA ALA A 339 0.53 -4.28 -4.29
C ALA A 339 0.95 -5.62 -4.96
N PHE A 340 0.92 -5.70 -6.29
CA PHE A 340 1.41 -6.86 -7.06
C PHE A 340 2.87 -6.71 -7.49
N GLY A 341 3.51 -5.56 -7.25
CA GLY A 341 4.92 -5.35 -7.54
C GLY A 341 5.54 -4.25 -6.72
N ARG A 342 6.84 -4.04 -6.93
CA ARG A 342 7.62 -2.94 -6.38
C ARG A 342 8.60 -2.40 -7.43
N PHE A 343 8.99 -1.15 -7.28
CA PHE A 343 10.14 -0.61 -8.02
C PHE A 343 11.45 -1.17 -7.44
N ILE A 344 12.44 -1.42 -8.29
CA ILE A 344 13.77 -1.93 -7.89
C ILE A 344 14.88 -0.90 -8.06
N ASP A 345 14.54 0.29 -8.55
CA ASP A 345 15.40 1.47 -8.55
C ASP A 345 14.67 2.62 -7.92
N GLY A 346 15.42 3.57 -7.35
CA GLY A 346 14.86 4.74 -6.68
C GLY A 346 14.22 5.79 -7.60
N ASN A 347 14.32 5.64 -8.93
CA ASN A 347 13.77 6.56 -9.93
C ASN A 347 12.45 6.06 -10.52
N LEU A 348 11.87 4.99 -9.99
CA LEU A 348 10.59 4.42 -10.43
C LEU A 348 10.60 3.93 -11.89
N SER A 349 11.77 3.57 -12.43
CA SER A 349 11.92 3.23 -13.87
C SER A 349 11.78 1.75 -14.16
N HIS A 350 12.17 0.91 -13.21
CA HIS A 350 12.14 -0.54 -13.29
C HIS A 350 11.45 -1.07 -12.04
N GLY A 351 10.74 -2.17 -12.22
CA GLY A 351 10.13 -2.86 -11.12
C GLY A 351 10.03 -4.34 -11.35
N ARG A 352 9.55 -5.00 -10.31
CA ARG A 352 9.46 -6.44 -10.19
C ARG A 352 8.12 -6.77 -9.55
N ALA A 353 7.39 -7.68 -10.15
CA ALA A 353 6.18 -8.23 -9.54
C ALA A 353 6.54 -9.13 -8.35
N HIS A 354 5.80 -8.99 -7.26
CA HIS A 354 5.84 -9.92 -6.13
C HIS A 354 5.16 -11.20 -6.57
N VAL A 355 5.76 -12.38 -6.39
CA VAL A 355 5.20 -13.65 -6.88
C VAL A 355 4.15 -14.31 -5.97
N PRO A 356 4.13 -14.13 -4.63
CA PRO A 356 3.09 -14.74 -3.79
C PRO A 356 1.67 -14.21 -3.99
N HIS A 357 1.52 -12.93 -4.36
CA HIS A 357 0.21 -12.28 -4.56
C HIS A 357 -0.47 -12.60 -5.90
N PRO A 358 0.26 -12.66 -7.03
CA PRO A 358 -0.21 -13.16 -8.30
C PRO A 358 -0.88 -14.55 -8.25
N SER A 359 -0.45 -15.47 -7.37
CA SER A 359 -1.12 -16.77 -7.21
C SER A 359 -2.62 -16.63 -6.92
N ARG A 360 -3.02 -15.59 -6.16
CA ARG A 360 -4.43 -15.23 -5.87
C ARG A 360 -5.19 -14.78 -7.11
N ALA A 361 -4.51 -14.05 -8.01
CA ALA A 361 -5.09 -13.54 -9.26
C ALA A 361 -5.40 -14.67 -10.23
N LEU A 362 -4.54 -15.70 -10.26
CA LEU A 362 -4.67 -16.88 -11.11
C LEU A 362 -5.60 -17.97 -10.57
N ALA A 363 -5.79 -18.04 -9.24
CA ALA A 363 -6.69 -19.01 -8.63
C ALA A 363 -8.19 -18.72 -8.90
N ARG A 364 -8.52 -17.50 -9.37
CA ARG A 364 -9.89 -17.17 -9.79
C ARG A 364 -10.05 -17.40 -11.29
N PRO A 365 -10.91 -18.35 -11.73
CA PRO A 365 -11.24 -18.47 -13.14
C PRO A 365 -11.90 -17.17 -13.62
N THR A 366 -11.26 -16.46 -14.53
CA THR A 366 -11.87 -15.33 -15.23
C THR A 366 -12.58 -15.86 -16.46
N PRO A 367 -13.91 -15.67 -16.60
CA PRO A 367 -14.71 -16.27 -17.68
C PRO A 367 -14.41 -15.77 -19.11
N GLU A 368 -13.49 -14.81 -19.30
CA GLU A 368 -13.35 -14.09 -20.58
C GLU A 368 -11.93 -14.03 -21.18
N SER A 369 -10.91 -14.71 -20.63
CA SER A 369 -9.50 -14.59 -21.11
C SER A 369 -8.91 -15.85 -21.77
N GLU A 370 -9.73 -16.76 -22.26
CA GLU A 370 -9.34 -18.15 -22.59
C GLU A 370 -8.40 -18.29 -23.79
N THR A 371 -8.37 -17.33 -24.73
CA THR A 371 -7.64 -17.51 -26.00
C THR A 371 -6.21 -16.92 -26.01
N ASP A 372 -5.99 -15.76 -25.39
CA ASP A 372 -4.71 -15.01 -25.54
C ASP A 372 -3.67 -15.35 -24.44
N SER A 373 -4.13 -15.79 -23.27
CA SER A 373 -3.26 -16.22 -22.16
C SER A 373 -2.52 -17.52 -22.50
N SER A 374 -3.20 -18.48 -23.12
CA SER A 374 -2.69 -19.81 -23.48
C SER A 374 -1.52 -19.76 -24.47
N HIS A 375 -1.57 -18.87 -25.47
CA HIS A 375 -0.49 -18.71 -26.45
C HIS A 375 0.76 -18.08 -25.83
N ASN A 376 0.59 -17.09 -24.96
CA ASN A 376 1.70 -16.47 -24.24
C ASN A 376 2.39 -17.44 -23.27
N CYS A 377 1.61 -18.29 -22.57
CA CYS A 377 2.15 -19.34 -21.72
C CYS A 377 3.04 -20.29 -22.53
N LEU A 378 2.52 -20.85 -23.63
CA LEU A 378 3.27 -21.77 -24.48
C LEU A 378 4.53 -21.13 -25.11
N ALA A 379 4.49 -19.84 -25.43
CA ALA A 379 5.65 -19.10 -25.92
C ALA A 379 6.77 -18.97 -24.87
N ILE A 380 6.42 -18.57 -23.63
CA ILE A 380 7.35 -18.49 -22.50
C ILE A 380 7.97 -19.87 -22.23
N LEU A 381 7.16 -20.92 -22.28
CA LEU A 381 7.60 -22.29 -22.05
C LEU A 381 8.55 -22.81 -23.14
N ARG A 382 8.28 -22.50 -24.41
CA ARG A 382 9.21 -22.82 -25.50
C ARG A 382 10.56 -22.12 -25.32
N HIS A 383 10.56 -20.89 -24.81
CA HIS A 383 11.78 -20.13 -24.55
C HIS A 383 12.62 -20.71 -23.39
N HIS A 384 11.99 -21.35 -22.41
CA HIS A 384 12.67 -21.91 -21.23
C HIS A 384 12.88 -23.44 -21.26
N ARG A 385 12.62 -24.10 -22.39
CA ARG A 385 12.65 -25.57 -22.53
C ARG A 385 13.93 -26.24 -22.02
N GLU A 386 15.07 -25.56 -22.15
CA GLU A 386 16.39 -26.08 -21.77
C GLU A 386 16.74 -25.87 -20.28
N ASN A 387 15.94 -25.07 -19.55
CA ASN A 387 16.23 -24.65 -18.17
C ASN A 387 15.24 -25.18 -17.13
N PHE A 388 14.38 -26.14 -17.51
CA PHE A 388 13.37 -26.67 -16.61
C PHE A 388 13.98 -27.55 -15.51
N THR A 389 13.55 -27.31 -14.27
CA THR A 389 13.78 -28.25 -13.16
C THR A 389 12.76 -29.40 -13.23
N SER A 390 13.07 -30.56 -12.67
CA SER A 390 12.14 -31.71 -12.64
C SER A 390 10.82 -31.38 -11.90
N ARG A 391 10.90 -30.56 -10.84
CA ARG A 391 9.72 -30.04 -10.13
C ARG A 391 8.86 -29.16 -11.02
N PHE A 392 9.48 -28.26 -11.79
CA PHE A 392 8.74 -27.43 -12.72
C PHE A 392 8.04 -28.25 -13.79
N LEU A 393 8.72 -29.22 -14.39
CA LEU A 393 8.12 -30.08 -15.41
C LEU A 393 6.85 -30.77 -14.90
N THR A 394 6.85 -31.18 -13.62
CA THR A 394 5.68 -31.80 -12.98
C THR A 394 4.53 -30.81 -12.83
N SER A 395 4.76 -29.62 -12.26
CA SER A 395 3.73 -28.59 -12.12
C SER A 395 3.23 -28.08 -13.49
N PHE A 396 4.11 -28.04 -14.49
CA PHE A 396 3.79 -27.68 -15.85
C PHE A 396 2.90 -28.74 -16.53
N MET A 397 3.27 -30.02 -16.44
CA MET A 397 2.44 -31.10 -16.95
C MET A 397 1.08 -31.09 -16.27
N ALA A 398 1.03 -30.90 -14.95
CA ALA A 398 -0.23 -30.76 -14.22
C ALA A 398 -1.07 -29.59 -14.77
N PHE A 399 -0.51 -28.38 -14.91
CA PHE A 399 -1.23 -27.23 -15.46
C PHE A 399 -1.70 -27.46 -16.90
N TYR A 400 -0.83 -28.00 -17.76
CA TYR A 400 -1.18 -28.29 -19.15
C TYR A 400 -2.30 -29.33 -19.24
N LEU A 401 -2.24 -30.39 -18.44
CA LEU A 401 -3.28 -31.42 -18.41
C LEU A 401 -4.60 -30.87 -17.85
N ILE A 402 -4.57 -30.08 -16.77
CA ILE A 402 -5.75 -29.40 -16.24
C ILE A 402 -6.43 -28.59 -17.34
N ARG A 403 -5.66 -27.77 -18.08
CA ARG A 403 -6.19 -26.95 -19.18
C ARG A 403 -6.65 -27.75 -20.38
N ALA A 404 -5.94 -28.81 -20.74
CA ALA A 404 -6.31 -29.67 -21.85
C ALA A 404 -7.65 -30.36 -21.58
N PHE A 405 -7.97 -30.68 -20.32
CA PHE A 405 -9.18 -31.38 -19.92
C PHE A 405 -10.31 -30.48 -19.36
N ASP A 406 -10.05 -29.19 -19.12
CA ASP A 406 -11.00 -28.18 -18.59
C ASP A 406 -12.32 -28.07 -19.38
N HIS A 407 -12.31 -28.48 -20.67
CA HIS A 407 -13.48 -28.45 -21.56
C HIS A 407 -13.92 -29.85 -22.03
N GLY A 408 -13.59 -30.89 -21.26
CA GLY A 408 -14.00 -32.26 -21.57
C GLY A 408 -13.33 -32.84 -22.81
N ALA A 409 -12.03 -32.58 -22.99
CA ALA A 409 -11.27 -33.20 -24.08
C ALA A 409 -11.15 -34.72 -23.88
N THR A 410 -11.14 -35.46 -24.99
CA THR A 410 -10.81 -36.88 -24.97
C THR A 410 -9.32 -37.08 -24.80
N LEU A 411 -8.92 -38.20 -24.20
CA LEU A 411 -7.50 -38.53 -24.04
C LEU A 411 -6.76 -38.57 -25.39
N SER A 412 -7.43 -39.04 -26.45
CA SER A 412 -6.91 -39.09 -27.83
C SER A 412 -6.60 -37.73 -28.46
N LYS A 413 -7.23 -36.65 -27.98
CA LYS A 413 -6.92 -35.28 -28.43
C LYS A 413 -5.66 -34.70 -27.78
N VAL A 414 -5.29 -35.19 -26.60
CA VAL A 414 -4.19 -34.65 -25.79
C VAL A 414 -2.94 -35.52 -25.90
N PHE A 415 -3.11 -36.84 -25.98
CA PHE A 415 -2.02 -37.80 -26.01
C PHE A 415 -1.98 -38.56 -27.34
N SER A 416 -0.77 -38.80 -27.85
CA SER A 416 -0.55 -39.72 -28.95
C SER A 416 -0.38 -41.14 -28.41
N PHE A 417 -1.22 -42.05 -28.87
CA PHE A 417 -1.16 -43.47 -28.52
C PHE A 417 -0.54 -44.26 -29.68
N PRO A 418 0.30 -45.28 -29.41
CA PRO A 418 0.82 -46.15 -30.46
C PRO A 418 -0.30 -46.84 -31.25
N ASP A 419 -0.18 -46.90 -32.58
CA ASP A 419 -1.16 -47.47 -33.53
C ASP A 419 -1.52 -48.95 -33.28
N GLN A 420 -0.83 -49.62 -32.37
CA GLN A 420 -1.00 -51.04 -32.05
C GLN A 420 -1.84 -51.31 -30.80
N LEU A 421 -2.37 -50.28 -30.13
CA LEU A 421 -3.33 -50.48 -29.05
C LEU A 421 -4.69 -50.87 -29.66
N PRO A 422 -5.28 -52.02 -29.27
CA PRO A 422 -6.61 -52.39 -29.75
C PRO A 422 -7.57 -51.25 -29.41
N VAL A 423 -8.54 -50.99 -30.31
CA VAL A 423 -9.55 -49.93 -30.21
C VAL A 423 -10.18 -49.90 -28.82
N LEU A 424 -9.57 -49.12 -27.94
CA LEU A 424 -9.90 -49.11 -26.53
C LEU A 424 -10.76 -47.87 -26.34
N ASN A 425 -12.07 -48.09 -26.20
CA ASN A 425 -13.07 -47.02 -26.06
C ASN A 425 -12.75 -45.97 -24.97
N TRP A 426 -11.81 -46.25 -24.06
CA TRP A 426 -11.36 -45.30 -23.05
C TRP A 426 -10.55 -44.12 -23.59
N VAL A 427 -9.84 -44.24 -24.74
CA VAL A 427 -9.11 -43.08 -25.29
C VAL A 427 -10.05 -41.98 -25.80
N GLU A 428 -11.29 -42.36 -26.14
CA GLU A 428 -12.38 -41.47 -26.53
C GLU A 428 -13.24 -41.02 -25.34
N GLN A 429 -12.93 -41.47 -24.12
CA GLN A 429 -13.62 -40.98 -22.92
C GLN A 429 -13.15 -39.57 -22.59
N ILE A 430 -14.10 -38.77 -22.10
CA ILE A 430 -13.84 -37.45 -21.54
C ILE A 430 -13.18 -37.66 -20.17
N ALA A 431 -12.00 -37.09 -19.97
CA ALA A 431 -11.37 -37.09 -18.66
C ALA A 431 -11.98 -35.98 -17.80
N GLU A 432 -12.31 -36.31 -16.55
CA GLU A 432 -12.74 -35.36 -15.52
C GLU A 432 -11.62 -35.21 -14.48
N LEU A 433 -11.40 -33.99 -14.01
CA LEU A 433 -10.51 -33.74 -12.87
C LEU A 433 -11.19 -34.22 -11.60
N LEU A 434 -10.47 -35.01 -10.79
CA LEU A 434 -10.93 -35.40 -9.46
C LEU A 434 -10.63 -34.25 -8.49
N ASP A 435 -11.67 -33.76 -7.80
CA ASP A 435 -11.60 -32.70 -6.80
C ASP A 435 -10.75 -33.06 -5.57
#